data_AF-A0A4Q5UWK7-F1
#
_entry.id   AF-A0A4Q5UWK7-F1
#
_cell.length_a   1.000
_cell.length_b   1.000
_cell.length_c   1.000
_cell.angle_alpha   90.00
_cell.angle_beta   90.00
_cell.angle_gamma   90.00
#
_symmetry.space_group_name_H-M   'P 1'
#
loop_
_entity.id
_entity.type
_entity.pdbx_description
1 polymer ?
#
loop_
_entity_poly.entity_id
_entity_poly.type
_entity_poly.pdbx_seq_one_letter_code
_entity_poly.pdbx_strand_id
1 'polypeptide(L)'
;MADLSNFDPNNVGNPDNNIFGLPITEEDARLVILPIPWEVTVSYNAGTARAPEHIFTASLQVDLFDPDFPNFWKQGYYMRPTDKKVLTKSDYLRKEAELYINYIAHGEIVDENKFMCKSLKEINAGSLFLNDWVYSQTKELLEQGKLIGLLGGDHSTPFGYIKAIGEKYPEIGILQIDAHCDLRCAYEGFTYSHASIMYNVLKEVPAVKRLVQVGIRDFCDEELDMIHNSEGRIVTYFDKVIKERQYEGETWKNIVDDIVSQLPQHVFVSFDIDGLDPKLCPHTGTPVQGGFEA
;
A
#
# COMPACT_ATOMS: atom_id res chain seq x y z
N MET A 1 -24.59 10.74 -11.68
CA MET A 1 -24.03 9.88 -12.74
C MET A 1 -23.58 10.82 -13.83
N ALA A 2 -22.29 10.79 -14.17
CA ALA A 2 -21.72 11.66 -15.19
C ALA A 2 -22.37 11.44 -16.56
N ASP A 3 -22.61 12.53 -17.30
CA ASP A 3 -23.05 12.45 -18.70
C ASP A 3 -21.86 12.10 -19.60
N LEU A 4 -21.86 10.88 -20.12
CA LEU A 4 -20.83 10.34 -21.01
C LEU A 4 -21.29 10.23 -22.46
N SER A 5 -22.41 10.87 -22.83
CA SER A 5 -23.02 10.75 -24.16
C SER A 5 -22.09 11.15 -25.31
N ASN A 6 -21.19 12.09 -25.07
CA ASN A 6 -20.22 12.59 -26.06
C ASN A 6 -18.79 12.07 -25.85
N PHE A 7 -18.59 11.14 -24.90
CA PHE A 7 -17.26 10.58 -24.62
C PHE A 7 -16.99 9.35 -25.48
N ASP A 8 -15.91 9.37 -26.26
CA ASP A 8 -15.44 8.21 -27.03
C ASP A 8 -14.30 7.50 -26.27
N PRO A 9 -14.54 6.31 -25.70
CA PRO A 9 -13.54 5.59 -24.91
C PRO A 9 -12.42 4.96 -25.75
N ASN A 10 -12.49 5.02 -27.09
CA ASN A 10 -11.45 4.50 -27.99
C ASN A 10 -10.50 5.60 -28.49
N ASN A 11 -10.70 6.84 -28.04
CA ASN A 11 -9.85 7.96 -28.39
C ASN A 11 -8.72 8.13 -27.36
N VAL A 12 -7.75 8.99 -27.66
CA VAL A 12 -6.65 9.29 -26.73
C VAL A 12 -7.16 9.89 -25.42
N GLY A 13 -6.52 9.54 -24.31
CA GLY A 13 -6.84 10.10 -23.00
C GLY A 13 -6.64 11.62 -22.97
N ASN A 14 -7.68 12.37 -22.63
CA ASN A 14 -7.61 13.83 -22.55
C ASN A 14 -6.90 14.26 -21.24
N PRO A 15 -5.75 14.97 -21.29
CA PRO A 15 -5.02 15.39 -20.10
C PRO A 15 -5.73 16.49 -19.28
N ASP A 16 -6.71 17.18 -19.86
CA ASP A 16 -7.54 18.16 -19.13
C ASP A 16 -8.64 17.48 -18.28
N ASN A 17 -8.81 16.16 -18.45
CA ASN A 17 -9.71 15.34 -17.64
C ASN A 17 -8.96 14.71 -16.44
N ASN A 18 -9.58 13.73 -15.77
CA ASN A 18 -9.00 13.05 -14.63
C ASN A 18 -8.29 11.73 -15.04
N ILE A 19 -8.05 10.81 -14.10
CA ILE A 19 -7.35 9.54 -14.33
C ILE A 19 -7.98 8.75 -15.49
N PHE A 20 -7.14 8.15 -16.33
CA PHE A 20 -7.54 7.52 -17.60
C PHE A 20 -8.19 8.47 -18.63
N GLY A 21 -8.07 9.78 -18.45
CA GLY A 21 -8.68 10.79 -19.33
C GLY A 21 -10.20 10.88 -19.18
N LEU A 22 -10.77 10.37 -18.08
CA LEU A 22 -12.21 10.32 -17.85
C LEU A 22 -12.77 11.69 -17.38
N PRO A 23 -13.84 12.21 -18.01
CA PRO A 23 -14.47 13.47 -17.62
C PRO A 23 -15.43 13.27 -16.44
N ILE A 24 -14.96 12.63 -15.37
CA ILE A 24 -15.76 12.26 -14.20
C ILE A 24 -15.35 13.14 -13.03
N THR A 25 -16.34 13.64 -12.28
CA THR A 25 -16.13 14.43 -11.06
C THR A 25 -16.03 13.51 -9.85
N GLU A 26 -15.48 14.00 -8.74
CA GLU A 26 -15.46 13.25 -7.48
C GLU A 26 -16.87 12.88 -7.00
N GLU A 27 -17.83 13.79 -7.18
CA GLU A 27 -19.23 13.58 -6.80
C GLU A 27 -19.87 12.42 -7.59
N ASP A 28 -19.60 12.33 -8.88
CA ASP A 28 -20.14 11.28 -9.75
C ASP A 28 -19.37 9.95 -9.67
N ALA A 29 -18.13 9.96 -9.17
CA ALA A 29 -17.30 8.77 -9.11
C ALA A 29 -17.81 7.75 -8.08
N ARG A 30 -17.76 6.47 -8.44
CA ARG A 30 -17.98 5.37 -7.49
C ARG A 30 -16.73 5.06 -6.69
N LEU A 31 -15.56 5.09 -7.34
CA LEU A 31 -14.25 4.88 -6.73
C LEU A 31 -13.44 6.17 -6.75
N VAL A 32 -12.99 6.60 -5.57
CA VAL A 32 -12.08 7.72 -5.41
C VAL A 32 -10.68 7.18 -5.07
N ILE A 33 -9.69 7.55 -5.88
CA ILE A 33 -8.29 7.23 -5.66
C ILE A 33 -7.66 8.39 -4.88
N LEU A 34 -7.12 8.09 -3.71
CA LEU A 34 -6.44 9.05 -2.85
C LEU A 34 -4.91 8.89 -3.00
N PRO A 35 -4.22 9.85 -3.65
CA PRO A 35 -2.75 9.83 -3.71
C PRO A 35 -2.13 10.18 -2.36
N ILE A 36 -1.17 9.38 -1.91
CA ILE A 36 -0.38 9.62 -0.71
C ILE A 36 1.09 9.79 -1.10
N PRO A 37 1.57 11.03 -1.31
CA PRO A 37 2.94 11.30 -1.72
C PRO A 37 3.89 11.21 -0.51
N TRP A 38 4.10 10.00 0.00
CA TRP A 38 4.86 9.76 1.24
C TRP A 38 5.90 8.66 1.09
N GLU A 39 7.13 8.93 1.52
CA GLU A 39 8.23 7.97 1.44
C GLU A 39 9.24 8.08 2.59
N VAL A 40 8.84 8.70 3.71
CA VAL A 40 9.78 9.10 4.76
C VAL A 40 10.56 7.90 5.31
N THR A 41 9.91 6.74 5.35
CA THR A 41 10.44 5.58 6.07
C THR A 41 11.18 4.59 5.18
N VAL A 42 11.30 4.84 3.86
CA VAL A 42 12.02 3.94 2.95
C VAL A 42 13.49 3.78 3.38
N SER A 43 13.97 2.55 3.31
CA SER A 43 15.30 2.16 3.83
C SER A 43 16.34 1.92 2.73
N TYR A 44 15.90 1.67 1.49
CA TYR A 44 16.78 1.40 0.35
C TYR A 44 16.60 2.43 -0.78
N ASN A 45 15.84 2.13 -1.84
CA ASN A 45 15.63 3.09 -2.92
C ASN A 45 14.49 4.07 -2.62
N ALA A 46 14.75 5.35 -2.84
CA ALA A 46 13.79 6.44 -2.70
C ALA A 46 13.12 6.79 -4.05
N GLY A 47 12.06 7.62 -4.00
CA GLY A 47 11.31 8.15 -5.14
C GLY A 47 9.81 7.86 -5.08
N THR A 48 9.37 7.01 -4.15
CA THR A 48 7.99 6.50 -4.15
C THR A 48 6.93 7.57 -3.85
N ALA A 49 7.28 8.72 -3.23
CA ALA A 49 6.33 9.82 -3.07
C ALA A 49 5.89 10.44 -4.40
N ARG A 50 6.60 10.16 -5.50
CA ARG A 50 6.23 10.58 -6.87
C ARG A 50 5.42 9.54 -7.63
N ALA A 51 5.29 8.31 -7.12
CA ALA A 51 4.56 7.25 -7.78
C ALA A 51 3.12 7.64 -8.18
N PRO A 52 2.33 8.33 -7.33
CA PRO A 52 0.97 8.70 -7.72
C PRO A 52 0.90 9.62 -8.97
N GLU A 53 1.82 10.58 -9.08
CA GLU A 53 1.88 11.48 -10.24
C GLU A 53 2.30 10.75 -11.52
N HIS A 54 3.26 9.84 -11.42
CA HIS A 54 3.70 9.02 -12.54
C HIS A 54 2.60 8.08 -13.03
N ILE A 55 1.87 7.44 -12.10
CA ILE A 55 0.74 6.56 -12.42
C ILE A 55 -0.39 7.36 -13.07
N PHE A 56 -0.73 8.55 -12.55
CA PHE A 56 -1.73 9.42 -13.18
C PHE A 56 -1.34 9.74 -14.63
N THR A 57 -0.09 10.15 -14.86
CA THR A 57 0.41 10.46 -16.22
C THR A 57 0.36 9.24 -17.14
N ALA A 58 0.81 8.09 -16.66
CA ALA A 58 0.80 6.84 -17.43
C ALA A 58 -0.61 6.33 -17.73
N SER A 59 -1.57 6.57 -16.84
CA SER A 59 -2.96 6.13 -16.98
C SER A 59 -3.63 6.65 -18.26
N LEU A 60 -3.17 7.79 -18.80
CA LEU A 60 -3.69 8.36 -20.04
C LEU A 60 -3.39 7.53 -21.29
N GLN A 61 -2.49 6.54 -21.18
CA GLN A 61 -2.10 5.63 -22.26
C GLN A 61 -2.81 4.27 -22.17
N VAL A 62 -3.67 4.06 -21.18
CA VAL A 62 -4.37 2.78 -20.96
C VAL A 62 -5.74 2.83 -21.64
N ASP A 63 -6.03 1.83 -22.48
CA ASP A 63 -7.35 1.66 -23.08
C ASP A 63 -8.39 1.32 -22.01
N LEU A 64 -9.59 1.91 -22.15
CA LEU A 64 -10.67 1.72 -21.18
C LEU A 64 -11.44 0.40 -21.37
N PHE A 65 -11.25 -0.28 -22.50
CA PHE A 65 -11.94 -1.54 -22.78
C PHE A 65 -11.29 -2.69 -22.02
N ASP A 66 -12.08 -3.34 -21.18
CA ASP A 66 -11.74 -4.57 -20.49
C ASP A 66 -12.62 -5.71 -21.05
N PRO A 67 -12.03 -6.83 -21.53
CA PRO A 67 -12.79 -7.92 -22.13
C PRO A 67 -13.63 -8.72 -21.13
N ASP A 68 -13.22 -8.78 -19.86
CA ASP A 68 -13.93 -9.50 -18.80
C ASP A 68 -15.03 -8.63 -18.20
N PHE A 69 -14.83 -7.31 -18.18
CA PHE A 69 -15.80 -6.33 -17.67
C PHE A 69 -16.07 -5.19 -18.67
N PRO A 70 -16.78 -5.47 -19.78
CA PRO A 70 -17.09 -4.44 -20.78
C PRO A 70 -17.84 -3.25 -20.15
N ASN A 71 -17.35 -2.03 -20.42
CA ASN A 71 -17.90 -0.76 -19.91
C ASN A 71 -17.73 -0.50 -18.41
N PHE A 72 -16.88 -1.25 -17.70
CA PHE A 72 -16.68 -1.02 -16.27
C PHE A 72 -16.18 0.40 -15.95
N TRP A 73 -15.43 1.02 -16.87
CA TRP A 73 -15.03 2.42 -16.78
C TRP A 73 -16.18 3.43 -16.59
N LYS A 74 -17.41 3.09 -17.01
CA LYS A 74 -18.60 3.92 -16.81
C LYS A 74 -19.07 3.96 -15.35
N GLN A 75 -18.57 3.08 -14.49
CA GLN A 75 -18.86 3.09 -13.04
C GLN A 75 -18.26 4.33 -12.35
N GLY A 76 -17.26 4.95 -12.96
CA GLY A 76 -16.70 6.22 -12.54
C GLY A 76 -15.54 6.11 -11.55
N TYR A 77 -14.40 6.60 -12.02
CA TYR A 77 -13.16 6.71 -11.28
C TYR A 77 -12.75 8.17 -11.18
N TYR A 78 -12.25 8.57 -10.02
CA TYR A 78 -11.70 9.89 -9.82
C TYR A 78 -10.48 9.81 -8.91
N MET A 79 -9.35 10.33 -9.35
CA MET A 79 -8.17 10.52 -8.55
C MET A 79 -8.13 11.96 -8.04
N ARG A 80 -8.11 12.12 -6.71
CA ARG A 80 -7.90 13.42 -6.07
C ARG A 80 -6.52 13.99 -6.45
N PRO A 81 -6.35 15.32 -6.47
CA PRO A 81 -5.03 15.91 -6.68
C PRO A 81 -4.11 15.60 -5.49
N THR A 82 -2.81 15.47 -5.77
CA THR A 82 -1.77 15.27 -4.75
C THR A 82 -1.74 16.43 -3.76
N ASP A 83 -1.83 16.13 -2.45
CA ASP A 83 -1.75 17.15 -1.41
C ASP A 83 -0.31 17.67 -1.28
N LYS A 84 -0.13 18.96 -1.61
CA LYS A 84 1.18 19.62 -1.59
C LYS A 84 1.78 19.73 -0.19
N LYS A 85 0.96 19.80 0.87
CA LYS A 85 1.46 19.88 2.25
C LYS A 85 2.00 18.53 2.69
N VAL A 86 1.29 17.44 2.39
CA VAL A 86 1.77 16.08 2.65
C VAL A 86 3.08 15.84 1.90
N LEU A 87 3.12 16.17 0.61
CA LEU A 87 4.31 16.00 -0.22
C LEU A 87 5.52 16.80 0.32
N THR A 88 5.33 18.09 0.60
CA THR A 88 6.41 18.95 1.13
C THR A 88 6.93 18.43 2.47
N LYS A 89 6.03 17.91 3.32
CA LYS A 89 6.39 17.32 4.61
C LYS A 89 7.14 16.01 4.44
N SER A 90 6.73 15.17 3.48
CA SER A 90 7.45 13.95 3.11
C SER A 90 8.87 14.29 2.65
N ASP A 91 9.04 15.22 1.70
CA ASP A 91 10.35 15.60 1.16
C ASP A 91 11.29 16.15 2.24
N TYR A 92 10.75 16.90 3.22
CA TYR A 92 11.53 17.39 4.36
C TYR A 92 11.96 16.26 5.30
N LEU A 93 10.99 15.45 5.76
CA LEU A 93 11.26 14.39 6.73
C LEU A 93 12.07 13.25 6.14
N ARG A 94 11.97 13.00 4.83
CA ARG A 94 12.78 12.01 4.12
C ARG A 94 14.27 12.34 4.23
N LYS A 95 14.64 13.62 4.08
CA LYS A 95 16.05 14.06 4.26
C LYS A 95 16.54 13.85 5.69
N GLU A 96 15.69 14.14 6.68
CA GLU A 96 16.01 13.86 8.08
C GLU A 96 16.16 12.35 8.34
N ALA A 97 15.28 11.53 7.75
CA ALA A 97 15.34 10.08 7.84
C ALA A 97 16.61 9.54 7.19
N GLU A 98 17.03 10.03 6.02
CA GLU A 98 18.28 9.63 5.38
C GLU A 98 19.50 9.89 6.26
N LEU A 99 19.59 11.08 6.86
CA LEU A 99 20.68 11.42 7.77
C LEU A 99 20.68 10.49 8.99
N TYR A 100 19.50 10.23 9.54
CA TYR A 100 19.35 9.35 10.70
C TYR A 100 19.70 7.89 10.37
N ILE A 101 19.19 7.34 9.26
CA ILE A 101 19.47 5.97 8.80
C ILE A 101 20.97 5.81 8.56
N ASN A 102 21.59 6.79 7.89
CA ASN A 102 23.03 6.79 7.66
C ASN A 102 23.82 6.80 8.98
N TYR A 103 23.38 7.59 9.96
CA TYR A 103 24.02 7.66 11.28
C TYR A 103 24.00 6.29 11.98
N ILE A 104 22.84 5.64 12.09
CA ILE A 104 22.73 4.34 12.75
C ILE A 104 23.42 3.21 11.97
N ALA A 105 23.47 3.29 10.64
CA ALA A 105 24.14 2.30 9.80
C ALA A 105 25.67 2.25 10.03
N HIS A 106 26.26 3.34 10.53
CA HIS A 106 27.68 3.37 10.93
C HIS A 106 27.92 2.91 12.38
N GLY A 107 26.89 2.39 13.06
CA GLY A 107 26.99 1.87 14.43
C GLY A 107 26.99 2.97 15.50
N GLU A 108 26.61 4.20 15.15
CA GLU A 108 26.56 5.32 16.07
C GLU A 108 25.36 5.20 17.05
N ILE A 109 25.53 5.73 18.26
CA ILE A 109 24.51 5.65 19.32
C ILE A 109 23.64 6.91 19.28
N VAL A 110 22.36 6.76 18.91
CA VAL A 110 21.40 7.86 18.76
C VAL A 110 21.32 8.74 20.02
N ASP A 111 21.28 8.13 21.21
CA ASP A 111 21.12 8.84 22.49
C ASP A 111 22.27 9.81 22.81
N GLU A 112 23.44 9.63 22.20
CA GLU A 112 24.61 10.50 22.37
C GLU A 112 24.53 11.76 21.49
N ASN A 113 23.64 11.77 20.48
CA ASN A 113 23.49 12.86 19.53
C ASN A 113 22.10 13.52 19.64
N LYS A 114 22.07 14.70 20.27
CA LYS A 114 20.82 15.48 20.45
C LYS A 114 20.09 15.81 19.15
N PHE A 115 20.81 15.98 18.04
CA PHE A 115 20.22 16.26 16.75
C PHE A 115 19.51 15.00 16.22
N MET A 116 20.16 13.83 16.25
CA MET A 116 19.55 12.56 15.84
C MET A 116 18.36 12.15 16.71
N CYS A 117 18.44 12.33 18.03
CA CYS A 117 17.29 12.18 18.93
C CYS A 117 16.09 13.05 18.56
N LYS A 118 16.35 14.27 18.07
CA LYS A 118 15.30 15.18 17.62
C LYS A 118 14.73 14.72 16.27
N SER A 119 15.57 14.39 15.30
CA SER A 119 15.14 13.90 13.98
C SER A 119 14.27 12.66 14.11
N LEU A 120 14.65 11.68 14.93
CA LEU A 120 13.85 10.47 15.18
C LEU A 120 12.45 10.79 15.72
N LYS A 121 12.34 11.74 16.65
CA LYS A 121 11.05 12.19 17.20
C LYS A 121 10.20 12.88 16.15
N GLU A 122 10.81 13.73 15.33
CA GLU A 122 10.12 14.46 14.26
C GLU A 122 9.64 13.52 13.14
N ILE A 123 10.41 12.50 12.79
CA ILE A 123 10.03 11.46 11.82
C ILE A 123 8.83 10.67 12.33
N ASN A 124 8.88 10.17 13.57
CA ASN A 124 7.76 9.43 14.17
C ASN A 124 6.49 10.30 14.32
N ALA A 125 6.62 11.57 14.73
CA ALA A 125 5.51 12.53 14.71
C ALA A 125 5.03 12.81 13.27
N GLY A 126 5.94 12.69 12.30
CA GLY A 126 5.67 12.71 10.87
C GLY A 126 4.69 11.64 10.43
N SER A 127 5.00 10.39 10.73
CA SER A 127 4.13 9.25 10.39
C SER A 127 2.79 9.33 11.12
N LEU A 128 2.75 9.77 12.38
CA LEU A 128 1.49 10.00 13.10
C LEU A 128 0.61 11.03 12.38
N PHE A 129 1.19 12.17 11.98
CA PHE A 129 0.47 13.17 11.19
C PHE A 129 -0.10 12.58 9.91
N LEU A 130 0.67 11.77 9.18
CA LEU A 130 0.20 11.13 7.97
C LEU A 130 -0.98 10.20 8.26
N ASN A 131 -0.85 9.35 9.27
CA ASN A 131 -1.88 8.40 9.67
C ASN A 131 -3.20 9.09 9.99
N ASP A 132 -3.15 10.20 10.75
CA ASP A 132 -4.33 10.99 11.09
C ASP A 132 -4.94 11.68 9.86
N TRP A 133 -4.09 12.18 8.96
CA TRP A 133 -4.54 12.80 7.71
C TRP A 133 -5.25 11.77 6.81
N VAL A 134 -4.64 10.61 6.56
CA VAL A 134 -5.23 9.52 5.76
C VAL A 134 -6.53 9.02 6.39
N TYR A 135 -6.55 8.81 7.70
CA TYR A 135 -7.75 8.44 8.43
C TYR A 135 -8.88 9.44 8.18
N SER A 136 -8.59 10.74 8.30
CA SER A 136 -9.60 11.79 8.13
C SER A 136 -10.14 11.85 6.70
N GLN A 137 -9.25 11.78 5.69
CA GLN A 137 -9.63 11.79 4.28
C GLN A 137 -10.48 10.58 3.90
N THR A 138 -10.09 9.40 4.37
CA THR A 138 -10.80 8.17 4.03
C THR A 138 -12.11 8.01 4.79
N LYS A 139 -12.18 8.48 6.04
CA LYS A 139 -13.44 8.51 6.80
C LYS A 139 -14.50 9.36 6.09
N GLU A 140 -14.14 10.54 5.63
CA GLU A 140 -15.04 11.43 4.87
C GLU A 140 -15.59 10.72 3.61
N LEU A 141 -14.72 10.10 2.82
CA LEU A 141 -15.12 9.37 1.61
C LEU A 141 -15.99 8.14 1.93
N LEU A 142 -15.71 7.43 3.03
CA LEU A 142 -16.50 6.29 3.48
C LEU A 142 -17.92 6.70 3.92
N GLU A 143 -18.07 7.86 4.55
CA GLU A 143 -19.36 8.46 4.96
C GLU A 143 -20.19 8.89 3.75
N GLN A 144 -19.54 9.31 2.67
CA GLN A 144 -20.17 9.58 1.37
C GLN A 144 -20.52 8.30 0.59
N GLY A 145 -20.22 7.11 1.13
CA GLY A 145 -20.51 5.83 0.48
C GLY A 145 -19.60 5.51 -0.72
N LYS A 146 -18.45 6.18 -0.84
CA LYS A 146 -17.48 5.95 -1.92
C LYS A 146 -16.67 4.68 -1.67
N LEU A 147 -16.26 4.02 -2.75
CA LEU A 147 -15.12 3.10 -2.72
C LEU A 147 -13.84 3.93 -2.73
N ILE A 148 -12.79 3.45 -2.06
CA ILE A 148 -11.54 4.18 -1.94
C ILE A 148 -10.40 3.26 -2.33
N GLY A 149 -9.56 3.73 -3.26
CA GLY A 149 -8.24 3.16 -3.52
C GLY A 149 -7.19 4.12 -2.97
N LEU A 150 -6.19 3.62 -2.26
CA LEU A 150 -5.01 4.44 -1.98
C LEU A 150 -3.97 4.16 -3.05
N LEU A 151 -3.36 5.25 -3.51
CA LEU A 151 -2.17 5.18 -4.32
C LEU A 151 -1.04 5.78 -3.50
N GLY A 152 -0.31 4.90 -2.83
CA GLY A 152 0.69 5.27 -1.84
C GLY A 152 2.00 5.74 -2.45
N GLY A 153 2.94 6.01 -1.55
CA GLY A 153 4.36 5.91 -1.83
C GLY A 153 4.89 4.65 -1.14
N ASP A 154 5.38 4.78 0.09
CA ASP A 154 5.80 3.61 0.87
C ASP A 154 4.61 2.86 1.50
N HIS A 155 4.86 1.62 1.95
CA HIS A 155 3.82 0.74 2.45
C HIS A 155 3.27 1.14 3.84
N SER A 156 3.82 2.18 4.47
CA SER A 156 3.24 2.71 5.73
C SER A 156 1.93 3.47 5.50
N THR A 157 1.70 3.96 4.28
CA THR A 157 0.60 4.87 3.93
C THR A 157 -0.83 4.36 4.18
N PRO A 158 -1.16 3.05 4.14
CA PRO A 158 -2.55 2.58 4.32
C PRO A 158 -3.05 2.61 5.76
N PHE A 159 -2.21 2.81 6.78
CA PHE A 159 -2.58 2.63 8.19
C PHE A 159 -3.83 3.40 8.61
N GLY A 160 -3.90 4.68 8.26
CA GLY A 160 -5.04 5.54 8.58
C GLY A 160 -6.35 5.06 7.95
N TYR A 161 -6.28 4.51 6.73
CA TYR A 161 -7.46 3.96 6.06
C TYR A 161 -7.92 2.66 6.70
N ILE A 162 -6.98 1.79 7.06
CA ILE A 162 -7.29 0.53 7.76
C ILE A 162 -7.98 0.82 9.10
N LYS A 163 -7.56 1.88 9.81
CA LYS A 163 -8.28 2.38 10.99
C LYS A 163 -9.71 2.81 10.68
N ALA A 164 -9.92 3.60 9.63
CA ALA A 164 -11.24 4.10 9.25
C ALA A 164 -12.21 2.98 8.86
N ILE A 165 -11.76 1.98 8.08
CA ILE A 165 -12.60 0.81 7.74
C ILE A 165 -12.89 -0.08 8.95
N GLY A 166 -11.96 -0.17 9.91
CA GLY A 166 -12.15 -0.92 11.15
C GLY A 166 -13.24 -0.36 12.06
N GLU A 167 -13.60 0.93 11.90
CA GLU A 167 -14.77 1.53 12.55
C GLU A 167 -16.09 1.17 11.86
N LYS A 168 -16.04 0.92 10.53
CA LYS A 168 -17.23 0.64 9.70
C LYS A 168 -17.59 -0.84 9.68
N TYR A 169 -16.58 -1.72 9.66
CA TYR A 169 -16.74 -3.16 9.55
C TYR A 169 -16.20 -3.86 10.81
N PRO A 170 -17.03 -4.64 11.53
CA PRO A 170 -16.63 -5.24 12.81
C PRO A 170 -15.60 -6.37 12.66
N GLU A 171 -15.55 -6.97 11.48
CA GLU A 171 -14.61 -8.03 11.11
C GLU A 171 -14.11 -7.78 9.70
N ILE A 172 -12.79 -7.62 9.58
CA ILE A 172 -12.08 -7.47 8.32
C ILE A 172 -10.86 -8.40 8.27
N GLY A 173 -10.54 -8.87 7.07
CA GLY A 173 -9.29 -9.52 6.75
C GLY A 173 -8.42 -8.62 5.90
N ILE A 174 -7.11 -8.83 5.93
CA ILE A 174 -6.17 -8.20 5.02
C ILE A 174 -5.60 -9.28 4.12
N LEU A 175 -5.67 -9.06 2.81
CA LEU A 175 -4.88 -9.79 1.83
C LEU A 175 -3.70 -8.89 1.45
N GLN A 176 -2.50 -9.28 1.87
CA GLN A 176 -1.24 -8.61 1.56
C GLN A 176 -0.52 -9.41 0.47
N ILE A 177 -0.29 -8.78 -0.67
CA ILE A 177 0.59 -9.31 -1.73
C ILE A 177 1.88 -8.50 -1.67
N ASP A 178 3.00 -9.18 -1.38
CA ASP A 178 4.23 -8.53 -0.94
C ASP A 178 5.42 -9.51 -0.99
N ALA A 179 6.65 -9.01 -1.10
CA ALA A 179 7.85 -9.81 -0.85
C ALA A 179 8.20 -9.93 0.65
N HIS A 180 7.74 -8.99 1.47
CA HIS A 180 8.09 -8.81 2.87
C HIS A 180 6.89 -8.99 3.81
N CYS A 181 7.17 -9.40 5.04
CA CYS A 181 6.12 -9.60 6.05
C CYS A 181 5.56 -8.27 6.59
N ASP A 182 6.38 -7.23 6.72
CA ASP A 182 6.03 -5.98 7.38
C ASP A 182 5.51 -6.16 8.82
N LEU A 183 6.06 -7.15 9.53
CA LEU A 183 5.65 -7.55 10.87
C LEU A 183 6.62 -7.07 11.96
N ARG A 184 7.61 -6.24 11.61
CA ARG A 184 8.53 -5.69 12.60
C ARG A 184 7.79 -4.74 13.55
N CYS A 185 8.15 -4.76 14.84
CA CYS A 185 7.54 -3.85 15.81
C CYS A 185 7.87 -2.37 15.53
N ALA A 186 9.08 -2.14 15.03
CA ALA A 186 9.60 -0.89 14.51
C ALA A 186 10.78 -1.25 13.61
N TYR A 187 11.13 -0.38 12.66
CA TYR A 187 12.32 -0.54 11.83
C TYR A 187 13.10 0.77 11.80
N GLU A 188 14.42 0.70 11.98
CA GLU A 188 15.29 1.88 12.12
C GLU A 188 14.83 2.84 13.25
N GLY A 189 14.10 2.34 14.25
CA GLY A 189 13.50 3.16 15.32
C GLY A 189 12.24 3.94 14.89
N PHE A 190 11.78 3.79 13.65
CA PHE A 190 10.51 4.33 13.17
C PHE A 190 9.39 3.36 13.54
N THR A 191 8.46 3.80 14.39
CA THR A 191 7.34 2.98 14.89
C THR A 191 6.37 2.62 13.77
N TYR A 192 6.01 3.59 12.94
CA TYR A 192 5.12 3.42 11.78
C TYR A 192 5.94 3.44 10.49
N SER A 193 6.92 2.53 10.38
CA SER A 193 7.70 2.31 9.17
C SER A 193 6.92 1.50 8.13
N HIS A 194 7.36 1.53 6.87
CA HIS A 194 6.91 0.59 5.84
C HIS A 194 7.02 -0.85 6.34
N ALA A 195 8.17 -1.27 6.85
CA ALA A 195 8.38 -2.61 7.39
C ALA A 195 7.63 -2.97 8.70
N SER A 196 6.77 -2.09 9.22
CA SER A 196 6.03 -2.28 10.49
C SER A 196 4.52 -2.12 10.34
N ILE A 197 4.00 -1.89 9.13
CA ILE A 197 2.59 -1.56 8.93
C ILE A 197 1.67 -2.66 9.46
N MET A 198 1.93 -3.93 9.11
CA MET A 198 1.05 -5.04 9.49
C MET A 198 1.12 -5.34 10.99
N TYR A 199 2.30 -5.20 11.59
CA TYR A 199 2.43 -5.26 13.06
C TYR A 199 1.53 -4.24 13.75
N ASN A 200 1.63 -2.97 13.34
CA ASN A 200 0.85 -1.89 13.93
C ASN A 200 -0.65 -2.08 13.71
N VAL A 201 -1.06 -2.54 12.53
CA VAL A 201 -2.46 -2.83 12.22
C VAL A 201 -3.01 -3.93 13.13
N LEU A 202 -2.31 -5.06 13.27
CA LEU A 202 -2.76 -6.17 14.10
C LEU A 202 -2.86 -5.79 15.58
N LYS A 203 -2.01 -4.86 16.03
CA LYS A 203 -1.97 -4.34 17.40
C LYS A 203 -3.05 -3.29 17.68
N GLU A 204 -3.25 -2.34 16.76
CA GLU A 204 -4.07 -1.15 17.00
C GLU A 204 -5.47 -1.19 16.36
N VAL A 205 -5.75 -2.12 15.45
CA VAL A 205 -7.04 -2.23 14.77
C VAL A 205 -7.70 -3.58 15.10
N PRO A 206 -8.46 -3.68 16.22
CA PRO A 206 -9.04 -4.94 16.68
C PRO A 206 -10.03 -5.60 15.70
N ALA A 207 -10.59 -4.83 14.77
CA ALA A 207 -11.47 -5.32 13.71
C ALA A 207 -10.73 -6.23 12.71
N VAL A 208 -9.40 -6.10 12.58
CA VAL A 208 -8.59 -6.98 11.72
C VAL A 208 -8.43 -8.33 12.39
N LYS A 209 -9.21 -9.32 11.93
CA LYS A 209 -9.23 -10.68 12.49
C LYS A 209 -8.32 -11.65 11.76
N ARG A 210 -7.92 -11.31 10.54
CA ARG A 210 -7.05 -12.16 9.73
C ARG A 210 -6.09 -11.32 8.90
N LEU A 211 -4.84 -11.71 8.86
CA LEU A 211 -3.85 -11.26 7.88
C LEU A 211 -3.46 -12.47 7.04
N VAL A 212 -3.67 -12.40 5.73
CA VAL A 212 -3.22 -13.40 4.76
C VAL A 212 -2.15 -12.75 3.89
N GLN A 213 -0.93 -13.27 3.95
CA GLN A 213 0.22 -12.74 3.23
C GLN A 213 0.57 -13.70 2.08
N VAL A 214 0.91 -13.16 0.92
CA VAL A 214 1.10 -13.94 -0.30
C VAL A 214 2.30 -13.41 -1.08
N GLY A 215 3.29 -14.28 -1.35
CA GLY A 215 4.51 -13.91 -2.07
C GLY A 215 5.73 -13.64 -1.19
N ILE A 216 5.58 -13.83 0.13
CA ILE A 216 6.63 -13.57 1.13
C ILE A 216 7.88 -14.40 0.85
N ARG A 217 9.03 -13.73 0.85
CA ARG A 217 10.34 -14.36 0.58
C ARG A 217 11.54 -13.62 1.16
N ASP A 218 11.37 -12.43 1.73
CA ASP A 218 12.37 -11.76 2.56
C ASP A 218 11.76 -11.34 3.90
N PHE A 219 12.25 -11.94 4.97
CA PHE A 219 11.72 -11.79 6.33
C PHE A 219 12.77 -12.23 7.36
N CYS A 220 12.63 -11.77 8.61
CA CYS A 220 13.53 -12.19 9.70
C CYS A 220 12.88 -13.18 10.67
N ASP A 221 13.71 -13.76 11.55
CA ASP A 221 13.29 -14.77 12.53
C ASP A 221 12.20 -14.25 13.47
N GLU A 222 12.26 -12.97 13.88
CA GLU A 222 11.24 -12.37 14.75
C GLU A 222 9.86 -12.30 14.08
N GLU A 223 9.82 -12.05 12.77
CA GLU A 223 8.57 -12.03 12.01
C GLU A 223 8.01 -13.44 11.84
N LEU A 224 8.87 -14.42 11.59
CA LEU A 224 8.49 -15.83 11.53
C LEU A 224 7.94 -16.33 12.87
N ASP A 225 8.58 -15.97 13.98
CA ASP A 225 8.10 -16.26 15.33
C ASP A 225 6.72 -15.63 15.57
N MET A 226 6.49 -14.39 15.12
CA MET A 226 5.17 -13.75 15.22
C MET A 226 4.10 -14.51 14.41
N ILE A 227 4.42 -14.97 13.20
CA ILE A 227 3.52 -15.78 12.38
C ILE A 227 3.14 -17.06 13.12
N HIS A 228 4.12 -17.82 13.62
CA HIS A 228 3.88 -19.08 14.33
C HIS A 228 3.09 -18.91 15.63
N ASN A 229 3.35 -17.83 16.38
CA ASN A 229 2.67 -17.55 17.64
C ASN A 229 1.32 -16.82 17.47
N SER A 230 0.87 -16.58 16.24
CA SER A 230 -0.36 -15.84 15.96
C SER A 230 -1.66 -16.63 16.15
N GLU A 231 -1.57 -17.93 16.49
CA GLU A 231 -2.71 -18.84 16.62
C GLU A 231 -3.61 -18.85 15.37
N GLY A 232 -3.01 -18.74 14.18
CA GLY A 232 -3.70 -18.72 12.89
C GLY A 232 -4.31 -17.36 12.51
N ARG A 233 -4.07 -16.30 13.30
CA ARG A 233 -4.44 -14.93 12.94
C ARG A 233 -3.64 -14.41 11.74
N ILE A 234 -2.40 -14.89 11.57
CA ILE A 234 -1.55 -14.60 10.42
C ILE A 234 -1.36 -15.91 9.64
N VAL A 235 -1.68 -15.89 8.35
CA VAL A 235 -1.48 -17.02 7.44
C VAL A 235 -0.62 -16.56 6.28
N THR A 236 0.55 -17.16 6.13
CA THR A 236 1.56 -16.70 5.17
C THR A 236 1.82 -17.77 4.11
N TYR A 237 1.57 -17.40 2.86
CA TYR A 237 1.89 -18.18 1.67
C TYR A 237 3.22 -17.68 1.11
N PHE A 238 4.30 -18.31 1.56
CA PHE A 238 5.65 -18.02 1.08
C PHE A 238 5.79 -18.34 -0.41
N ASP A 239 6.50 -17.48 -1.16
CA ASP A 239 6.74 -17.63 -2.61
C ASP A 239 7.30 -19.02 -2.95
N LYS A 240 8.26 -19.49 -2.16
CA LYS A 240 8.85 -20.82 -2.32
C LYS A 240 7.81 -21.94 -2.22
N VAL A 241 6.92 -21.89 -1.24
CA VAL A 241 5.89 -22.92 -1.01
C VAL A 241 4.83 -22.90 -2.11
N ILE A 242 4.44 -21.71 -2.57
CA ILE A 242 3.55 -21.56 -3.73
C ILE A 242 4.18 -22.23 -4.95
N LYS A 243 5.45 -21.94 -5.24
CA LYS A 243 6.18 -22.52 -6.38
C LYS A 243 6.32 -24.03 -6.26
N GLU A 244 6.66 -24.56 -5.08
CA GLU A 244 6.71 -26.01 -4.82
C GLU A 244 5.37 -26.69 -5.13
N ARG A 245 4.25 -26.15 -4.63
CA ARG A 245 2.90 -26.67 -4.92
C ARG A 245 2.60 -26.67 -6.43
N GLN A 246 2.97 -25.61 -7.14
CA GLN A 246 2.82 -25.54 -8.60
C GLN A 246 3.69 -26.56 -9.33
N TYR A 247 4.94 -26.75 -8.91
CA TYR A 247 5.86 -27.74 -9.48
C TYR A 247 5.39 -29.18 -9.23
N GLU A 248 4.70 -29.43 -8.12
CA GLU A 248 4.05 -30.70 -7.81
C GLU A 248 2.72 -30.93 -8.57
N GLY A 249 2.30 -29.95 -9.38
CA GLY A 249 1.18 -30.05 -10.30
C GLY A 249 -0.13 -29.45 -9.79
N GLU A 250 -0.11 -28.75 -8.65
CA GLU A 250 -1.29 -28.00 -8.19
C GLU A 250 -1.53 -26.78 -9.09
N THR A 251 -2.77 -26.60 -9.54
CA THR A 251 -3.10 -25.44 -10.39
C THR A 251 -3.09 -24.15 -9.56
N TRP A 252 -2.73 -23.03 -10.21
CA TRP A 252 -2.81 -21.72 -9.57
C TRP A 252 -4.22 -21.43 -9.01
N LYS A 253 -5.27 -21.87 -9.72
CA LYS A 253 -6.64 -21.73 -9.24
C LYS A 253 -6.86 -22.39 -7.87
N ASN A 254 -6.37 -23.62 -7.66
CA ASN A 254 -6.55 -24.31 -6.38
C ASN A 254 -5.81 -23.60 -5.25
N ILE A 255 -4.60 -23.09 -5.53
CA ILE A 255 -3.82 -22.32 -4.56
C ILE A 255 -4.55 -21.02 -4.21
N VAL A 256 -5.11 -20.32 -5.19
CA VAL A 256 -5.92 -19.11 -4.97
C VAL A 256 -7.20 -19.43 -4.19
N ASP A 257 -7.89 -20.53 -4.49
CA ASP A 257 -9.07 -20.96 -3.72
C ASP A 257 -8.72 -21.21 -2.25
N ASP A 258 -7.56 -21.83 -1.98
CA ASP A 258 -7.02 -22.03 -0.62
C ASP A 258 -6.69 -20.69 0.07
N ILE A 259 -5.97 -19.79 -0.59
CA ILE A 259 -5.67 -18.43 -0.10
C ILE A 259 -6.96 -17.69 0.28
N VAL A 260 -7.94 -17.65 -0.64
CA VAL A 260 -9.21 -16.95 -0.45
C VAL A 260 -10.03 -17.59 0.67
N SER A 261 -9.96 -18.91 0.85
CA SER A 261 -10.68 -19.61 1.92
C SER A 261 -10.25 -19.19 3.34
N GLN A 262 -9.07 -18.60 3.48
CA GLN A 262 -8.56 -18.09 4.76
C GLN A 262 -9.15 -16.73 5.13
N LEU A 263 -9.71 -15.99 4.16
CA LEU A 263 -10.18 -14.61 4.34
C LEU A 263 -11.64 -14.57 4.81
N PRO A 264 -12.01 -13.59 5.66
CA PRO A 264 -13.41 -13.34 6.02
C PRO A 264 -14.15 -12.60 4.88
N GLN A 265 -15.43 -12.32 5.11
CA GLN A 265 -16.30 -11.69 4.10
C GLN A 265 -15.86 -10.29 3.65
N HIS A 266 -15.32 -9.47 4.56
CA HIS A 266 -14.80 -8.13 4.23
C HIS A 266 -13.28 -8.18 4.17
N VAL A 267 -12.72 -7.83 3.02
CA VAL A 267 -11.29 -7.92 2.77
C VAL A 267 -10.75 -6.55 2.36
N PHE A 268 -9.67 -6.15 3.02
CA PHE A 268 -8.81 -5.08 2.58
C PHE A 268 -7.67 -5.68 1.75
N VAL A 269 -7.56 -5.28 0.48
CA VAL A 269 -6.48 -5.75 -0.39
C VAL A 269 -5.36 -4.72 -0.35
N SER A 270 -4.18 -5.16 0.06
CA SER A 270 -2.94 -4.40 0.04
C SER A 270 -1.99 -5.06 -0.95
N PHE A 271 -1.53 -4.31 -1.93
CA PHE A 271 -0.61 -4.79 -2.96
C PHE A 271 0.66 -3.96 -2.90
N ASP A 272 1.74 -4.52 -2.34
CA ASP A 272 3.09 -3.99 -2.55
C ASP A 272 3.59 -4.45 -3.92
N ILE A 273 4.16 -3.52 -4.67
CA ILE A 273 4.64 -3.78 -6.01
C ILE A 273 5.81 -4.76 -6.02
N ASP A 274 6.61 -4.85 -4.95
CA ASP A 274 7.72 -5.79 -4.85
C ASP A 274 7.28 -7.26 -4.65
N GLY A 275 5.99 -7.52 -4.43
CA GLY A 275 5.41 -8.86 -4.53
C GLY A 275 5.56 -9.46 -5.93
N LEU A 276 5.72 -8.62 -6.96
CA LEU A 276 6.00 -9.04 -8.33
C LEU A 276 7.49 -9.34 -8.54
N ASP A 277 7.79 -10.09 -9.61
CA ASP A 277 9.17 -10.27 -10.06
C ASP A 277 9.81 -8.93 -10.44
N PRO A 278 11.02 -8.60 -9.97
CA PRO A 278 11.71 -7.33 -10.28
C PRO A 278 11.83 -7.02 -11.77
N LYS A 279 11.75 -8.01 -12.67
CA LYS A 279 11.74 -7.78 -14.13
C LYS A 279 10.50 -7.00 -14.59
N LEU A 280 9.39 -7.08 -13.86
CA LEU A 280 8.13 -6.39 -14.14
C LEU A 280 8.08 -5.00 -13.49
N CYS A 281 8.71 -4.86 -12.32
CA CYS A 281 8.71 -3.63 -11.53
C CYS A 281 10.14 -3.23 -11.07
N PRO A 282 11.05 -2.90 -12.00
CA PRO A 282 12.48 -2.75 -11.70
C PRO A 282 12.82 -1.53 -10.83
N HIS A 283 11.87 -0.63 -10.59
CA HIS A 283 12.06 0.61 -9.84
C HIS A 283 11.42 0.57 -8.45
N THR A 284 11.09 -0.61 -7.92
CA THR A 284 10.60 -0.74 -6.54
C THR A 284 11.68 -0.36 -5.51
N GLY A 285 11.25 0.01 -4.31
CA GLY A 285 12.11 0.41 -3.20
C GLY A 285 13.10 -0.69 -2.79
N THR A 286 12.60 -1.92 -2.66
CA THR A 286 13.28 -3.08 -2.07
C THR A 286 13.08 -4.33 -2.96
N PRO A 287 13.77 -4.41 -4.12
CA PRO A 287 13.55 -5.52 -5.05
C PRO A 287 14.06 -6.85 -4.48
N VAL A 288 13.20 -7.86 -4.44
CA VAL A 288 13.55 -9.22 -4.00
C VAL A 288 13.37 -10.21 -5.15
N GLN A 289 14.41 -11.03 -5.40
CA GLN A 289 14.40 -12.06 -6.45
C GLN A 289 13.25 -13.05 -6.28
N GLY A 290 12.70 -13.57 -7.38
CA GLY A 290 11.45 -14.35 -7.36
C GLY A 290 10.23 -13.43 -7.36
N GLY A 291 9.07 -13.92 -6.89
CA GLY A 291 7.80 -13.19 -6.97
C GLY A 291 6.90 -13.62 -8.13
N PHE A 292 5.78 -12.92 -8.26
CA PHE A 292 4.74 -13.23 -9.25
C PHE A 292 5.07 -12.69 -10.63
N GLU A 293 4.69 -13.46 -11.64
CA GLU A 293 4.84 -13.13 -13.05
C GLU A 293 3.46 -12.93 -13.71
N ALA A 294 3.46 -12.38 -14.93
CA ALA A 294 2.27 -12.22 -15.77
C ALA A 294 1.90 -13.50 -16.53
#